data_AF-A0A9W3CPL1-F1
#
_entry.id   AF-A0A9W3CPL1-F1
#
_cell.length_a   1.000
_cell.length_b   1.000
_cell.length_c   1.000
_cell.angle_alpha   90.00
_cell.angle_beta   90.00
_cell.angle_gamma   90.00
#
_symmetry.space_group_name_H-M   'P 1'
#
loop_
_entity.id
_entity.type
_entity.pdbx_description
1 polymer ?
#
loop_
_entity_poly.entity_id
_entity_poly.type
_entity_poly.pdbx_seq_one_letter_code
_entity_poly.pdbx_strand_id
1 'polypeptide(L)'
;MSEQPLNDEIKTLILNDELDEETIPTPLVINKDCETVVCWDVDDYPVPNDVDLDSLRSDIESNLRKLGCGEVTIVAYVYKNTFSDELERKFIDAQIYVDFFPEGDDEARITWMLVDIVCFPVLTPESNVVVLSKHLNEEAVDALEFFYGQGTGVLLPKTEPGWLVPDENSALFLTNLFEQRIDDKKPQRDGNGTLAISVNDSVSDNLCARLQREANVSS
;
A
#
# COMPACT_ATOMS: atom_id res chain seq x y z
N MET A 1 15.03 -33.10 47.83
CA MET A 1 14.56 -32.76 46.48
C MET A 1 15.74 -32.16 45.76
N SER A 2 16.40 -32.93 44.90
CA SER A 2 17.56 -32.48 44.12
C SER A 2 17.08 -32.13 42.72
N GLU A 3 17.21 -30.86 42.32
CA GLU A 3 17.06 -30.45 40.93
C GLU A 3 18.21 -31.06 40.14
N GLN A 4 17.89 -31.92 39.16
CA GLN A 4 18.89 -32.37 38.19
C GLN A 4 19.16 -31.20 37.23
N PRO A 5 20.42 -30.79 37.02
CA PRO A 5 20.72 -29.80 36.00
C PRO A 5 20.40 -30.42 34.63
N LEU A 6 19.64 -29.66 33.83
CA LEU A 6 19.32 -30.00 32.45
C LEU A 6 20.62 -30.31 31.70
N ASN A 7 20.76 -31.54 31.20
CA ASN A 7 21.94 -32.06 30.52
C ASN A 7 22.42 -31.06 29.46
N ASP A 8 23.71 -30.71 29.45
CA ASP A 8 24.24 -29.69 28.55
C ASP A 8 24.06 -30.10 27.08
N GLU A 9 23.93 -31.40 26.75
CA GLU A 9 23.50 -31.87 25.42
C GLU A 9 22.09 -31.40 25.03
N ILE A 10 21.14 -31.29 25.97
CA ILE A 10 19.78 -30.78 25.70
C ILE A 10 19.82 -29.28 25.46
N LYS A 11 20.69 -28.54 26.16
CA LYS A 11 20.90 -27.10 25.87
C LYS A 11 21.53 -26.90 24.51
N THR A 12 22.45 -27.77 24.12
CA THR A 12 23.09 -27.73 22.79
C THR A 12 22.12 -28.12 21.68
N LEU A 13 21.12 -28.97 21.94
CA LEU A 13 20.03 -29.25 20.98
C LEU A 13 19.01 -28.11 20.86
N ILE A 14 18.89 -27.23 21.87
CA ILE A 14 18.04 -26.01 21.78
C ILE A 14 18.80 -24.86 21.10
N LEU A 15 20.14 -24.87 21.12
CA LEU A 15 20.99 -23.80 20.59
C LEU A 15 21.65 -24.13 19.24
N ASN A 16 21.62 -25.38 18.79
CA ASN A 16 22.21 -25.81 17.52
C ASN A 16 21.16 -26.27 16.50
N ASP A 17 19.91 -25.84 16.62
CA ASP A 17 19.08 -25.65 15.44
C ASP A 17 19.64 -24.42 14.71
N GLU A 18 20.83 -24.57 14.13
CA GLU A 18 21.13 -23.97 12.84
C GLU A 18 20.08 -24.56 11.89
N LEU A 19 18.87 -24.02 12.01
CA LEU A 19 17.88 -24.09 10.96
C LEU A 19 18.61 -23.49 9.78
N ASP A 20 18.96 -24.31 8.81
CA ASP A 20 18.87 -23.87 7.42
C ASP A 20 17.53 -23.12 7.37
N GLU A 21 17.56 -21.79 7.34
CA GLU A 21 16.36 -20.95 7.22
C GLU A 21 15.76 -21.23 5.84
N GLU A 22 15.19 -22.41 5.66
CA GLU A 22 14.08 -22.61 4.74
C GLU A 22 12.98 -21.71 5.28
N THR A 23 13.05 -20.45 4.84
CA THR A 23 12.02 -19.44 5.01
C THR A 23 10.68 -20.10 4.69
N ILE A 24 9.91 -20.40 5.74
CA ILE A 24 8.59 -20.99 5.57
C ILE A 24 7.79 -19.95 4.77
N PRO A 25 7.33 -20.29 3.55
CA PRO A 25 6.65 -19.31 2.73
C PRO A 25 5.40 -18.81 3.45
N THR A 26 5.30 -17.51 3.60
CA THR A 26 4.15 -16.79 4.14
C THR A 26 2.97 -16.96 3.19
N PRO A 27 1.90 -17.66 3.58
CA PRO A 27 0.79 -17.95 2.67
C PRO A 27 0.02 -16.67 2.31
N LEU A 28 -0.41 -16.56 1.06
CA LEU A 28 -1.33 -15.48 0.68
C LEU A 28 -2.67 -15.62 1.42
N VAL A 29 -2.99 -14.61 2.24
CA VAL A 29 -4.30 -14.46 2.90
C VAL A 29 -5.08 -13.39 2.16
N ILE A 30 -6.29 -13.74 1.70
CA ILE A 30 -7.27 -12.79 1.15
C ILE A 30 -8.60 -13.02 1.84
N ASN A 31 -9.12 -11.97 2.48
CA ASN A 31 -10.44 -11.94 3.07
C ASN A 31 -11.48 -11.73 1.98
N LYS A 32 -12.21 -12.80 1.68
CA LYS A 32 -13.13 -12.84 0.53
C LYS A 32 -14.36 -11.99 0.78
N ASP A 33 -14.78 -11.27 -0.27
CA ASP A 33 -15.91 -10.35 -0.30
C ASP A 33 -15.83 -9.21 0.74
N CYS A 34 -14.68 -9.05 1.42
CA CYS A 34 -14.45 -7.99 2.40
C CYS A 34 -13.84 -6.74 1.75
N GLU A 35 -14.03 -5.60 2.42
CA GLU A 35 -13.51 -4.31 1.99
C GLU A 35 -11.99 -4.32 1.85
N THR A 36 -11.52 -3.61 0.84
CA THR A 36 -10.10 -3.54 0.46
C THR A 36 -9.71 -2.10 0.27
N VAL A 37 -8.65 -1.67 0.96
CA VAL A 37 -8.01 -0.38 0.69
C VAL A 37 -6.77 -0.58 -0.16
N VAL A 38 -6.61 0.26 -1.18
CA VAL A 38 -5.41 0.38 -1.99
C VAL A 38 -4.74 1.70 -1.63
N CYS A 39 -3.65 1.63 -0.89
CA CYS A 39 -2.79 2.76 -0.59
C CYS A 39 -1.74 2.88 -1.70
N TRP A 40 -1.87 3.88 -2.56
CA TRP A 40 -1.10 4.01 -3.79
C TRP A 40 -0.14 5.19 -3.75
N ASP A 41 1.15 4.88 -3.72
CA ASP A 41 2.23 5.84 -3.96
C ASP A 41 2.33 6.13 -5.46
N VAL A 42 1.89 7.33 -5.87
CA VAL A 42 1.85 7.73 -7.28
C VAL A 42 3.24 8.03 -7.84
N ASP A 43 4.22 8.39 -7.00
CA ASP A 43 5.58 8.63 -7.48
C ASP A 43 6.29 7.31 -7.79
N ASP A 44 6.04 6.27 -6.99
CA ASP A 44 6.59 4.93 -7.23
C ASP A 44 5.88 4.21 -8.38
N TYR A 45 4.56 4.37 -8.50
CA TYR A 45 3.73 3.78 -9.56
C TYR A 45 2.91 4.86 -10.29
N PRO A 46 3.53 5.67 -11.17
CA PRO A 46 2.82 6.75 -11.84
C PRO A 46 1.79 6.25 -12.85
N VAL A 47 0.77 7.08 -13.12
CA VAL A 47 -0.21 6.81 -14.18
C VAL A 47 0.51 6.64 -15.52
N PRO A 48 0.31 5.53 -16.26
CA PRO A 48 0.94 5.36 -17.56
C PRO A 48 0.44 6.40 -18.58
N ASN A 49 1.32 6.89 -19.46
CA ASN A 49 1.06 8.03 -20.36
C ASN A 49 -0.16 7.87 -21.29
N ASP A 50 -0.56 6.63 -21.60
CA ASP A 50 -1.64 6.30 -22.54
C ASP A 50 -2.80 5.57 -21.86
N VAL A 51 -2.95 5.72 -20.55
CA VAL A 51 -4.02 5.10 -19.77
C VAL A 51 -4.86 6.18 -19.09
N ASP A 52 -6.16 6.17 -19.34
CA ASP A 52 -7.10 6.98 -18.57
C ASP A 52 -7.35 6.36 -17.19
N LEU A 53 -7.56 7.23 -16.20
CA LEU A 53 -7.68 6.83 -14.80
C LEU A 53 -8.91 5.95 -14.51
N ASP A 54 -10.01 6.14 -15.26
CA ASP A 54 -11.20 5.29 -15.15
C ASP A 54 -10.87 3.85 -15.51
N SER A 55 -10.16 3.65 -16.63
CA SER A 55 -9.71 2.34 -17.07
C SER A 55 -8.70 1.74 -16.09
N LEU A 56 -7.72 2.53 -15.61
CA LEU A 56 -6.75 2.06 -14.62
C LEU A 56 -7.43 1.60 -13.32
N ARG A 57 -8.35 2.41 -12.80
CA ARG A 57 -9.17 2.05 -11.65
C ARG A 57 -9.92 0.75 -11.90
N SER A 58 -10.65 0.67 -13.02
CA SER A 58 -11.44 -0.51 -13.36
C SER A 58 -10.56 -1.77 -13.46
N ASP A 59 -9.33 -1.64 -13.96
CA ASP A 59 -8.37 -2.75 -14.03
C ASP A 59 -7.89 -3.17 -12.64
N ILE A 60 -7.57 -2.22 -11.75
CA ILE A 60 -7.19 -2.52 -10.35
C ILE A 60 -8.33 -3.26 -9.65
N GLU A 61 -9.54 -2.70 -9.67
CA GLU A 61 -10.73 -3.29 -9.04
C GLU A 61 -11.05 -4.68 -9.60
N SER A 62 -11.03 -4.83 -10.92
CA SER A 62 -11.32 -6.09 -11.60
C SER A 62 -10.33 -7.18 -11.21
N ASN A 63 -9.04 -6.86 -11.12
CA ASN A 63 -8.04 -7.86 -10.73
C ASN A 63 -8.11 -8.22 -9.24
N LEU A 64 -8.35 -7.25 -8.35
CA LEU A 64 -8.56 -7.52 -6.93
C LEU A 64 -9.83 -8.36 -6.70
N ARG A 65 -10.92 -8.07 -7.42
CA ARG A 65 -12.14 -8.87 -7.37
C ARG A 65 -11.93 -10.32 -7.83
N LYS A 66 -11.04 -10.57 -8.81
CA LYS A 66 -10.67 -11.94 -9.22
C LYS A 66 -9.91 -12.70 -8.13
N LEU A 67 -9.17 -12.02 -7.26
CA LEU A 67 -8.57 -12.62 -6.07
C LEU A 67 -9.60 -12.90 -4.96
N GLY A 68 -10.79 -12.32 -5.07
CA GLY A 68 -11.89 -12.48 -4.12
C GLY A 68 -12.10 -11.28 -3.21
N CYS A 69 -11.38 -10.17 -3.41
CA CYS A 69 -11.64 -8.92 -2.67
C CYS A 69 -13.06 -8.40 -2.94
N GLY A 70 -13.66 -7.77 -1.93
CA GLY A 70 -14.97 -7.12 -2.01
C GLY A 70 -14.90 -5.71 -2.60
N GLU A 71 -15.51 -4.75 -1.92
CA GLU A 71 -15.45 -3.34 -2.31
C GLU A 71 -14.02 -2.79 -2.20
N VAL A 72 -13.60 -1.99 -3.19
CA VAL A 72 -12.24 -1.46 -3.29
C VAL A 72 -12.28 0.06 -3.17
N THR A 73 -11.56 0.57 -2.18
CA THR A 73 -11.28 2.00 -2.02
C THR A 73 -9.83 2.26 -2.42
N ILE A 74 -9.61 3.21 -3.33
CA ILE A 74 -8.27 3.59 -3.79
C ILE A 74 -7.93 4.98 -3.26
N VAL A 75 -6.80 5.09 -2.55
CA VAL A 75 -6.23 6.34 -2.07
C VAL A 75 -4.86 6.55 -2.73
N ALA A 76 -4.74 7.60 -3.53
CA ALA A 76 -3.53 8.04 -4.17
C ALA A 76 -2.84 9.10 -3.30
N TYR A 77 -1.58 8.84 -2.95
CA TYR A 77 -0.74 9.73 -2.15
C TYR A 77 0.19 10.49 -3.08
N VAL A 78 0.13 11.82 -3.03
CA VAL A 78 0.81 12.71 -3.98
C VAL A 78 1.40 13.91 -3.25
N TYR A 79 2.48 14.48 -3.78
CA TYR A 79 2.94 15.79 -3.31
C TYR A 79 2.10 16.92 -3.92
N LYS A 80 1.60 17.81 -3.08
CA LYS A 80 0.80 18.97 -3.51
C LYS A 80 1.56 19.88 -4.50
N ASN A 81 2.88 19.94 -4.39
CA ASN A 81 3.71 20.80 -5.26
C ASN A 81 3.95 20.23 -6.67
N THR A 82 3.79 18.92 -6.88
CA THR A 82 3.94 18.27 -8.20
C THR A 82 2.60 17.93 -8.85
N PHE A 83 1.50 18.02 -8.10
CA PHE A 83 0.17 17.62 -8.55
C PHE A 83 -0.68 18.84 -8.93
N SER A 84 -1.10 18.92 -10.19
CA SER A 84 -1.89 20.04 -10.68
C SER A 84 -3.39 19.87 -10.38
N ASP A 85 -4.12 20.98 -10.24
CA ASP A 85 -5.59 20.99 -10.10
C ASP A 85 -6.29 20.21 -11.22
N GLU A 86 -5.73 20.21 -12.44
CA GLU A 86 -6.29 19.43 -13.55
C GLU A 86 -6.14 17.93 -13.31
N LEU A 87 -4.98 17.50 -12.82
CA LEU A 87 -4.73 16.10 -12.51
C LEU A 87 -5.59 15.65 -11.32
N GLU A 88 -5.72 16.47 -10.28
CA GLU A 88 -6.62 16.23 -9.15
C GLU A 88 -8.06 15.99 -9.60
N ARG A 89 -8.60 16.85 -10.48
CA ARG A 89 -9.95 16.64 -11.02
C ARG A 89 -10.08 15.32 -11.74
N LYS A 90 -9.08 14.91 -12.52
CA LYS A 90 -9.12 13.61 -13.22
C LYS A 90 -9.15 12.43 -12.24
N PHE A 91 -8.43 12.50 -11.12
CA PHE A 91 -8.49 11.48 -10.07
C PHE A 91 -9.85 11.45 -9.38
N ILE A 92 -10.40 12.62 -9.03
CA ILE A 92 -11.73 12.76 -8.41
C ILE A 92 -12.83 12.27 -9.35
N ASP A 93 -12.76 12.61 -10.64
CA ASP A 93 -13.72 12.17 -11.66
C ASP A 93 -13.68 10.64 -11.81
N ALA A 94 -12.48 10.04 -11.70
CA ALA A 94 -12.27 8.60 -11.61
C ALA A 94 -12.58 8.00 -10.23
N GLN A 95 -13.14 8.79 -9.30
CA GLN A 95 -13.50 8.40 -7.93
C GLN A 95 -12.32 7.92 -7.08
N ILE A 96 -11.08 8.20 -7.49
CA ILE A 96 -9.88 7.89 -6.73
C ILE A 96 -9.67 9.01 -5.72
N TYR A 97 -9.53 8.64 -4.46
CA TYR A 97 -9.24 9.61 -3.41
C TYR A 97 -7.81 10.08 -3.51
N VAL A 98 -7.60 11.38 -3.40
CA VAL A 98 -6.26 11.98 -3.40
C VAL A 98 -5.99 12.50 -2.00
N ASP A 99 -4.89 12.05 -1.39
CA ASP A 99 -4.38 12.62 -0.15
C ASP A 99 -3.10 13.40 -0.44
N PHE A 100 -3.14 14.68 -0.10
CA PHE A 100 -2.08 15.62 -0.41
C PHE A 100 -1.09 15.72 0.74
N PHE A 101 0.16 15.39 0.42
CA PHE A 101 1.27 15.71 1.29
C PHE A 101 1.90 17.06 0.89
N PRO A 102 2.10 18.01 1.84
CA PRO A 102 2.54 19.36 1.50
C PRO A 102 3.93 19.39 0.84
N GLU A 103 4.96 18.82 1.47
CA GLU A 103 6.33 18.70 0.97
C GLU A 103 7.09 17.64 1.77
N GLY A 104 7.95 16.82 1.14
CA GLY A 104 8.80 15.85 1.82
C GLY A 104 9.61 14.97 0.86
N ASP A 105 10.27 13.96 1.42
CA ASP A 105 10.89 12.86 0.71
C ASP A 105 10.02 11.59 0.84
N ASP A 106 10.46 10.51 0.18
CA ASP A 106 9.72 9.24 0.12
C ASP A 106 9.32 8.73 1.52
N GLU A 107 10.20 8.89 2.52
CA GLU A 107 9.93 8.54 3.92
C GLU A 107 8.73 9.28 4.50
N ALA A 108 8.63 10.58 4.25
CA ALA A 108 7.52 11.38 4.75
C ALA A 108 6.17 10.95 4.14
N ARG A 109 6.17 10.55 2.87
CA ARG A 109 4.97 10.05 2.19
C ARG A 109 4.54 8.69 2.72
N ILE A 110 5.47 7.76 2.94
CA ILE A 110 5.18 6.46 3.56
C ILE A 110 4.67 6.61 4.99
N THR A 111 5.27 7.50 5.77
CA THR A 111 4.78 7.84 7.12
C THR A 111 3.34 8.35 7.08
N TRP A 112 2.96 9.10 6.04
CA TRP A 112 1.58 9.55 5.87
C TRP A 112 0.63 8.39 5.49
N MET A 113 1.07 7.52 4.56
CA MET A 113 0.34 6.30 4.20
C MET A 113 0.12 5.37 5.40
N LEU A 114 1.05 5.36 6.37
CA LEU A 114 0.98 4.53 7.56
C LEU A 114 -0.31 4.73 8.36
N VAL A 115 -0.86 5.95 8.35
CA VAL A 115 -2.13 6.25 9.02
C VAL A 115 -3.24 5.34 8.50
N ASP A 116 -3.38 5.23 7.18
CA ASP A 116 -4.45 4.44 6.59
C ASP A 116 -4.12 2.94 6.58
N ILE A 117 -2.83 2.57 6.43
CA ILE A 117 -2.36 1.17 6.61
C ILE A 117 -2.75 0.64 8.00
N VAL A 118 -2.62 1.46 9.04
CA VAL A 118 -2.90 1.06 10.42
C VAL A 118 -4.38 1.17 10.77
N CYS A 119 -5.01 2.29 10.44
CA CYS A 119 -6.35 2.57 10.92
C CYS A 119 -7.43 1.86 10.11
N PHE A 120 -7.21 1.56 8.82
CA PHE A 120 -8.23 0.87 8.03
C PHE A 120 -8.55 -0.52 8.58
N PRO A 121 -7.58 -1.42 8.85
CA PRO A 121 -7.88 -2.73 9.46
C PRO A 121 -8.47 -2.65 10.87
N VAL A 122 -8.21 -1.57 11.61
CA VAL A 122 -8.77 -1.34 12.95
C VAL A 122 -10.25 -0.97 12.86
N LEU A 123 -10.63 -0.16 11.87
CA LEU A 123 -12.00 0.30 11.67
C LEU A 123 -12.86 -0.69 10.89
N THR A 124 -12.23 -1.50 10.05
CA THR A 124 -12.89 -2.50 9.20
C THR A 124 -12.27 -3.88 9.46
N PRO A 125 -12.75 -4.63 10.46
CA PRO A 125 -12.27 -5.99 10.73
C PRO A 125 -12.46 -6.90 9.52
N GLU A 126 -11.56 -7.88 9.35
CA GLU A 126 -11.54 -8.80 8.21
C GLU A 126 -11.33 -8.12 6.85
N SER A 127 -10.59 -7.00 6.79
CA SER A 127 -10.29 -6.28 5.56
C SER A 127 -9.09 -6.82 4.78
N ASN A 128 -8.86 -6.27 3.59
CA ASN A 128 -7.60 -6.40 2.86
C ASN A 128 -6.91 -5.03 2.73
N VAL A 129 -5.58 -5.02 2.79
CA VAL A 129 -4.73 -3.85 2.54
C VAL A 129 -3.80 -4.17 1.38
N VAL A 130 -3.82 -3.30 0.38
CA VAL A 130 -2.91 -3.32 -0.75
C VAL A 130 -2.06 -2.08 -0.67
N VAL A 131 -0.73 -2.21 -0.63
CA VAL A 131 0.16 -1.05 -0.60
C VAL A 131 1.00 -1.02 -1.86
N LEU A 132 0.66 -0.13 -2.80
CA LEU A 132 1.44 0.09 -4.01
C LEU A 132 2.55 1.09 -3.75
N SER A 133 3.66 0.61 -3.20
CA SER A 133 4.90 1.37 -3.00
C SER A 133 6.13 0.50 -3.29
N LYS A 134 7.21 1.09 -3.79
CA LYS A 134 8.53 0.45 -3.96
C LYS A 134 9.40 0.62 -2.71
N HIS A 135 9.06 1.59 -1.87
CA HIS A 135 9.77 1.96 -0.67
C HIS A 135 8.82 1.84 0.52
N LEU A 136 9.10 0.91 1.44
CA LEU A 136 8.43 0.82 2.73
C LEU A 136 9.48 0.98 3.81
N ASN A 137 9.20 1.78 4.82
CA ASN A 137 10.06 1.92 5.99
C ASN A 137 9.72 0.83 7.02
N GLU A 138 10.59 0.70 8.02
CA GLU A 138 10.48 -0.33 9.07
C GLU A 138 9.10 -0.28 9.78
N GLU A 139 8.61 0.91 10.08
CA GLU A 139 7.32 1.11 10.75
C GLU A 139 6.13 0.62 9.91
N ALA A 140 6.17 0.83 8.59
CA ALA A 140 5.15 0.34 7.68
C ALA A 140 5.18 -1.20 7.55
N VAL A 141 6.37 -1.78 7.49
CA VAL A 141 6.54 -3.24 7.44
C VAL A 141 6.03 -3.87 8.75
N ASP A 142 6.45 -3.35 9.90
CA ASP A 142 6.01 -3.82 11.22
C ASP A 142 4.49 -3.79 11.36
N ALA A 143 3.85 -2.71 10.89
CA ALA A 143 2.40 -2.60 10.89
C ALA A 143 1.73 -3.67 10.01
N LEU A 144 2.23 -3.85 8.78
CA LEU A 144 1.70 -4.83 7.83
C LEU A 144 1.86 -6.26 8.36
N GLU A 145 3.01 -6.61 8.93
CA GLU A 145 3.26 -7.90 9.57
C GLU A 145 2.32 -8.13 10.75
N PHE A 146 2.16 -7.12 11.61
CA PHE A 146 1.26 -7.19 12.74
C PHE A 146 -0.17 -7.50 12.29
N PHE A 147 -0.71 -6.74 11.34
CA PHE A 147 -2.09 -6.91 10.87
C PHE A 147 -2.28 -8.18 10.05
N TYR A 148 -1.29 -8.60 9.27
CA TYR A 148 -1.28 -9.89 8.61
C TYR A 148 -1.33 -11.04 9.62
N GLY A 149 -0.56 -10.96 10.71
CA GLY A 149 -0.61 -11.90 11.83
C GLY A 149 -1.96 -11.94 12.55
N GLN A 150 -2.77 -10.88 12.44
CA GLN A 150 -4.17 -10.84 12.92
C GLN A 150 -5.19 -11.34 11.88
N GLY A 151 -4.77 -11.72 10.68
CA GLY A 151 -5.63 -12.23 9.61
C GLY A 151 -6.09 -11.17 8.59
N THR A 152 -5.50 -9.97 8.58
CA THR A 152 -5.73 -8.99 7.50
C THR A 152 -5.11 -9.52 6.21
N GLY A 153 -5.82 -9.46 5.09
CA GLY A 153 -5.22 -9.79 3.81
C GLY A 153 -4.23 -8.70 3.41
N VAL A 154 -3.00 -9.06 3.03
CA VAL A 154 -1.95 -8.10 2.67
C VAL A 154 -1.40 -8.43 1.29
N LEU A 155 -1.35 -7.42 0.42
CA LEU A 155 -0.78 -7.51 -0.92
C LEU A 155 0.25 -6.39 -1.13
N LEU A 156 1.49 -6.78 -1.45
CA LEU A 156 2.60 -5.86 -1.66
C LEU A 156 3.26 -6.14 -3.01
N PRO A 157 3.56 -5.12 -3.83
CA PRO A 157 4.19 -5.26 -5.13
C PRO A 157 5.68 -5.62 -5.05
N LYS A 158 6.29 -5.45 -3.88
CA LYS A 158 7.69 -5.73 -3.60
C LYS A 158 7.83 -6.14 -2.14
N THR A 159 8.64 -7.16 -1.87
CA THR A 159 8.91 -7.67 -0.52
C THR A 159 10.39 -8.00 -0.36
N GLU A 160 10.93 -7.86 0.86
CA GLU A 160 12.32 -8.22 1.15
C GLU A 160 12.43 -9.53 1.96
N PRO A 161 13.55 -10.27 1.82
CA PRO A 161 13.79 -11.45 2.65
C PRO A 161 13.69 -11.12 4.14
N GLY A 162 12.93 -11.94 4.87
CA GLY A 162 12.70 -11.78 6.31
C GLY A 162 11.37 -11.13 6.66
N TRP A 163 10.69 -10.47 5.71
CA TRP A 163 9.35 -9.94 5.96
C TRP A 163 8.35 -11.07 6.17
N LEU A 164 7.51 -10.95 7.20
CA LEU A 164 6.49 -11.92 7.59
C LEU A 164 5.13 -11.68 6.89
N VAL A 165 5.16 -11.37 5.60
CA VAL A 165 4.00 -11.11 4.74
C VAL A 165 4.11 -11.89 3.42
N PRO A 166 3.02 -12.12 2.67
CA PRO A 166 3.07 -12.87 1.42
C PRO A 166 4.04 -12.27 0.40
N ASP A 167 4.62 -13.12 -0.45
CA ASP A 167 5.58 -12.70 -1.46
C ASP A 167 5.01 -11.74 -2.52
N GLU A 168 5.89 -10.98 -3.16
CA GLU A 168 5.54 -10.02 -4.21
C GLU A 168 4.87 -10.65 -5.44
N ASN A 169 5.09 -11.95 -5.69
CA ASN A 169 4.44 -12.66 -6.80
C ASN A 169 2.92 -12.63 -6.69
N SER A 170 2.41 -12.55 -5.46
CA SER A 170 0.98 -12.45 -5.17
C SER A 170 0.36 -11.15 -5.68
N ALA A 171 1.15 -10.08 -5.88
CA ALA A 171 0.69 -8.77 -6.35
C ALA A 171 1.23 -8.38 -7.75
N LEU A 172 1.96 -9.28 -8.44
CA LEU A 172 2.60 -9.00 -9.73
C LEU A 172 1.62 -8.51 -10.81
N PHE A 173 0.35 -8.90 -10.74
CA PHE A 173 -0.67 -8.42 -11.67
C PHE A 173 -0.93 -6.91 -11.53
N LEU A 174 -0.73 -6.33 -10.34
CA LEU A 174 -0.89 -4.90 -10.08
C LEU A 174 0.27 -4.11 -10.66
N THR A 175 1.52 -4.52 -10.37
CA THR A 175 2.71 -3.83 -10.87
C THR A 175 2.74 -3.78 -12.39
N ASN A 176 2.33 -4.88 -13.03
CA ASN A 176 2.19 -4.98 -14.47
C ASN A 176 1.25 -3.91 -15.08
N LEU A 177 0.22 -3.45 -14.37
CA LEU A 177 -0.67 -2.39 -14.86
C LEU A 177 0.09 -1.07 -15.08
N PHE A 178 1.12 -0.82 -14.27
CA PHE A 178 1.92 0.39 -14.32
C PHE A 178 3.16 0.23 -15.21
N GLU A 179 3.76 -0.95 -15.24
CA GLU A 179 5.04 -1.20 -15.94
C GLU A 179 4.89 -1.51 -17.44
N GLN A 180 3.82 -2.20 -17.86
CA GLN A 180 3.67 -2.70 -19.24
C GLN A 180 3.50 -1.60 -20.30
N ARG A 181 3.54 -0.32 -19.93
CA ARG A 181 3.14 0.81 -20.80
C ARG A 181 4.06 2.03 -20.71
N ILE A 182 5.28 1.87 -20.20
CA ILE A 182 6.29 2.95 -20.13
C ILE A 182 7.22 2.95 -21.36
N ASP A 183 7.30 1.85 -22.13
CA ASP A 183 8.35 1.67 -23.15
C ASP A 183 8.13 2.38 -24.51
N ASP A 184 6.96 2.95 -24.80
CA ASP A 184 6.70 3.39 -26.18
C ASP A 184 7.15 4.80 -26.56
N LYS A 185 7.48 5.73 -25.64
CA LYS A 185 8.03 7.05 -26.06
C LYS A 185 8.97 7.71 -25.05
N LYS A 186 10.24 7.83 -25.43
CA LYS A 186 11.19 8.80 -24.86
C LYS A 186 10.82 10.23 -25.29
N PRO A 187 10.61 11.20 -24.38
CA PRO A 187 10.27 12.58 -24.77
C PRO A 187 11.49 13.39 -25.25
N GLN A 188 11.30 14.16 -26.34
CA GLN A 188 12.15 15.29 -26.70
C GLN A 188 11.85 16.49 -25.78
N ARG A 189 12.90 17.25 -25.44
CA ARG A 189 12.87 18.42 -24.56
C ARG A 189 12.55 19.70 -25.33
N ASP A 190 11.45 20.32 -24.96
CA ASP A 190 11.13 21.72 -25.21
C ASP A 190 10.58 22.22 -23.85
N GLY A 191 11.08 23.22 -23.12
CA GLY A 191 11.85 24.37 -23.52
C GLY A 191 11.07 25.67 -23.32
N ASN A 192 10.31 25.87 -22.23
CA ASN A 192 10.04 27.21 -21.67
C ASN A 192 9.36 27.14 -20.29
N GLY A 193 9.75 28.02 -19.37
CA GLY A 193 9.21 28.12 -18.01
C GLY A 193 8.22 29.26 -17.81
N THR A 194 7.48 29.21 -16.69
CA THR A 194 7.29 30.29 -15.69
C THR A 194 6.18 29.86 -14.71
N LEU A 195 6.50 29.93 -13.42
CA LEU A 195 5.63 29.62 -12.28
C LEU A 195 4.75 30.82 -11.91
N ALA A 196 3.49 30.57 -11.57
CA ALA A 196 2.67 31.47 -10.77
C ALA A 196 2.06 30.64 -9.62
N ILE A 197 2.44 30.98 -8.38
CA ILE A 197 1.96 30.34 -7.17
C ILE A 197 0.73 31.09 -6.69
N SER A 198 -0.38 30.37 -6.51
CA SER A 198 -1.52 30.82 -5.71
C SER A 198 -1.73 29.79 -4.60
N VAL A 199 -1.43 30.18 -3.36
CA VAL A 199 -1.62 29.36 -2.17
C VAL A 199 -3.11 29.41 -1.80
N ASN A 200 -3.78 28.27 -1.82
CA ASN A 200 -4.99 28.06 -1.04
C ASN A 200 -4.78 26.82 -0.15
N ASP A 201 -4.94 27.05 1.16
CA ASP A 201 -4.92 26.04 2.20
C ASP A 201 -6.23 25.24 2.13
N SER A 202 -6.16 24.05 1.57
CA SER A 202 -7.13 22.98 1.79
C SER A 202 -6.52 22.03 2.82
N VAL A 203 -7.20 21.88 3.95
CA VAL A 203 -6.88 20.88 4.97
C VAL A 203 -7.17 19.51 4.36
N SER A 204 -6.15 18.66 4.22
CA SER A 204 -6.33 17.28 3.77
C SER A 204 -7.06 16.48 4.85
N ASP A 205 -8.25 15.99 4.54
CA ASP A 205 -8.99 15.05 5.39
C ASP A 205 -8.54 13.63 5.01
N ASN A 206 -7.79 12.95 5.88
CA ASN A 206 -7.35 11.57 5.66
C ASN A 206 -8.53 10.57 5.58
N LEU A 207 -8.31 9.41 4.98
CA LEU A 207 -9.36 8.39 4.77
C LEU A 207 -10.03 7.99 6.09
N CYS A 208 -9.27 7.91 7.17
CA CYS A 208 -9.79 7.58 8.50
C CYS A 208 -10.83 8.56 9.02
N ALA A 209 -10.57 9.87 8.90
CA ALA A 209 -11.54 10.89 9.28
C ALA A 209 -12.81 10.81 8.41
N ARG A 210 -12.68 10.35 7.17
CA ARG A 210 -13.80 10.21 6.22
C ARG A 210 -14.65 8.99 6.52
N LEU A 211 -14.03 7.83 6.76
CA LEU A 211 -14.71 6.60 7.19
C LEU A 211 -15.43 6.81 8.54
N GLN A 212 -14.80 7.51 9.49
CA GLN A 212 -15.45 7.87 10.75
C GLN A 212 -16.67 8.77 10.56
N ARG A 213 -16.66 9.70 9.60
CA ARG A 213 -17.83 10.55 9.30
C ARG A 213 -18.95 9.73 8.66
N GLU A 214 -18.66 8.84 7.72
CA GLU A 214 -19.65 8.00 7.05
C GLU A 214 -20.34 7.01 8.00
N ALA A 215 -19.58 6.40 8.92
CA ALA A 215 -20.12 5.56 9.99
C ALA A 215 -21.07 6.34 10.93
N ASN A 216 -20.76 7.61 11.23
CA ASN A 216 -21.56 8.46 12.12
C ASN A 216 -22.84 9.02 11.46
N VAL A 217 -22.92 9.10 10.13
CA VAL A 217 -24.11 9.58 9.40
C VAL A 217 -25.15 8.47 9.22
N SER A 218 -24.76 7.20 9.33
CA SER A 218 -25.63 6.03 9.15
C SER A 218 -26.23 5.50 10.47
N SER A 219 -26.07 6.22 11.59
CA SER A 219 -26.52 5.83 12.94
C SER A 219 -27.72 6.64 13.43
#